data_AF-A0A9X3XCF4-F1
#
_entry.id   AF-A0A9X3XCF4-F1
#
_cell.length_a   1.000
_cell.length_b   1.000
_cell.length_c   1.000
_cell.angle_alpha   90.00
_cell.angle_beta   90.00
_cell.angle_gamma   90.00
#
_symmetry.space_group_name_H-M   'P 1'
#
loop_
_entity.id
_entity.type
_entity.pdbx_description
1 polymer ?
#
loop_
_entity_poly.entity_id
_entity_poly.type
_entity_poly.pdbx_seq_one_letter_code
_entity_poly.pdbx_strand_id
1 'polypeptide(L)'
;MTGTDLPRASPRQRALAGFAVVMTEAPWSIDAADLDHLRAVGLSEDGVEQAICVAAFFNYYTRVADGTGITFDYESPLPRLTIDPTREALPRPPPSDWNPAVDGSRVPVFPRRAFAQGLLEEWHAYHFERDVLLSRHERRLLARAAAAELCDAGAVARYEDALARDPRERALAAYATKLTRTPWAASAADAAALHAHGLDDPAILAAITLVAHQNTFSRMHHGLAALATSG
;
A
#
# COMPACT_ATOMS: atom_id res chain seq x y z
N MET A 1 -11.15 24.52 -30.31
CA MET A 1 -11.40 24.42 -28.86
C MET A 1 -10.10 24.71 -28.15
N THR A 2 -9.95 25.94 -27.68
CA THR A 2 -8.77 26.47 -26.99
C THR A 2 -8.65 25.82 -25.61
N GLY A 3 -7.43 25.40 -25.25
CA GLY A 3 -7.12 24.68 -24.03
C GLY A 3 -7.70 25.36 -22.80
N THR A 4 -8.50 24.61 -22.05
CA THR A 4 -9.01 25.02 -20.74
C THR A 4 -7.82 25.16 -19.81
N ASP A 5 -7.51 26.39 -19.41
CA ASP A 5 -6.49 26.71 -18.42
C ASP A 5 -6.99 26.13 -17.07
N LEU A 6 -6.55 24.91 -16.75
CA LEU A 6 -6.93 24.24 -15.51
C LEU A 6 -6.49 25.14 -14.34
N PRO A 7 -7.37 25.46 -13.39
CA PRO A 7 -7.03 26.36 -12.30
C PRO A 7 -5.81 25.81 -11.54
N ARG A 8 -4.82 26.69 -11.31
CA ARG A 8 -3.61 26.33 -10.55
C ARG A 8 -4.01 25.82 -9.16
N ALA A 9 -3.48 24.66 -8.78
CA ALA A 9 -3.74 24.05 -7.48
C ALA A 9 -3.40 25.01 -6.33
N SER A 10 -4.27 25.10 -5.31
CA SER A 10 -4.05 25.90 -4.11
C SER A 10 -2.88 25.36 -3.26
N PRO A 11 -2.30 26.16 -2.34
CA PRO A 11 -1.28 25.67 -1.42
C PRO A 11 -1.70 24.40 -0.67
N ARG A 12 -2.95 24.35 -0.20
CA ARG A 12 -3.51 23.17 0.48
C ARG A 12 -3.59 21.95 -0.44
N GLN A 13 -4.01 22.12 -1.69
CA GLN A 13 -4.07 21.03 -2.67
C GLN A 13 -2.67 20.50 -2.99
N ARG A 14 -1.66 21.37 -3.11
CA ARG A 14 -0.27 20.96 -3.34
C ARG A 14 0.32 20.20 -2.15
N ALA A 15 0.06 20.65 -0.92
CA ALA A 15 0.51 19.97 0.29
C ALA A 15 -0.09 18.56 0.41
N LEU A 16 -1.41 18.43 0.19
CA LEU A 16 -2.10 17.13 0.17
C LEU A 16 -1.57 16.20 -0.92
N ALA A 17 -1.35 16.72 -2.13
CA ALA A 17 -0.79 15.94 -3.23
C ALA A 17 0.66 15.50 -2.95
N GLY A 18 1.50 16.39 -2.40
CA GLY A 18 2.86 16.06 -1.99
C GLY A 18 2.90 14.99 -0.92
N PHE A 19 2.06 15.10 0.10
CA PHE A 19 1.94 14.07 1.14
C PHE A 19 1.48 12.72 0.57
N ALA A 20 0.51 12.71 -0.36
CA ALA A 20 0.08 11.49 -1.03
C ALA A 20 1.20 10.83 -1.87
N VAL A 21 2.10 11.63 -2.47
CA VAL A 21 3.30 11.13 -3.15
C VAL A 21 4.25 10.45 -2.16
N VAL A 22 4.58 11.11 -1.04
CA VAL A 22 5.45 10.52 0.00
C VAL A 22 4.84 9.22 0.54
N MET A 23 3.56 9.23 0.90
CA MET A 23 2.85 8.02 1.33
C MET A 23 2.88 6.90 0.30
N THR A 24 2.87 7.22 -0.99
CA THR A 24 2.86 6.21 -2.05
C THR A 24 4.26 5.61 -2.27
N GLU A 25 5.28 6.46 -2.32
CA GLU A 25 6.63 6.10 -2.80
C GLU A 25 7.62 5.77 -1.68
N ALA A 26 7.51 6.44 -0.53
CA ALA A 26 8.41 6.30 0.61
C ALA A 26 7.66 6.49 1.93
N PRO A 27 6.63 5.69 2.25
CA PRO A 27 5.87 5.87 3.49
C PRO A 27 6.74 5.78 4.75
N TRP A 28 7.85 5.04 4.70
CA TRP A 28 8.82 4.93 5.79
C TRP A 28 9.59 6.22 6.10
N SER A 29 9.54 7.22 5.21
CA SER A 29 10.17 8.51 5.45
C SER A 29 9.23 9.53 6.08
N ILE A 30 7.96 9.18 6.32
CA ILE A 30 6.98 10.11 6.89
C ILE A 30 7.38 10.42 8.33
N ASP A 31 7.48 11.71 8.63
CA ASP A 31 7.81 12.20 9.96
C ASP A 31 6.89 13.35 10.43
N ALA A 32 7.20 13.94 11.58
CA ALA A 32 6.43 15.04 12.15
C ALA A 32 6.43 16.30 11.25
N ALA A 33 7.50 16.55 10.50
CA ALA A 33 7.62 17.72 9.63
C ALA A 33 6.65 17.63 8.43
N ASP A 34 6.43 16.42 7.90
CA ASP A 34 5.38 16.19 6.89
C ASP A 34 3.99 16.56 7.43
N LEU A 35 3.69 16.21 8.68
CA LEU A 35 2.42 16.53 9.31
C LEU A 35 2.29 18.02 9.65
N ASP A 36 3.38 18.66 10.08
CA ASP A 36 3.43 20.09 10.31
C ASP A 36 3.21 20.90 9.03
N HIS A 37 3.69 20.40 7.88
CA HIS A 37 3.40 21.02 6.60
C HIS A 37 1.89 20.98 6.27
N LEU A 38 1.21 19.88 6.60
CA LEU A 38 -0.25 19.77 6.45
C LEU A 38 -0.98 20.73 7.41
N ARG A 39 -0.53 20.84 8.67
CA ARG A 39 -1.10 21.78 9.66
C ARG A 39 -0.93 23.22 9.23
N ALA A 40 0.23 23.59 8.67
CA ALA A 40 0.53 24.93 8.19
C ALA A 40 -0.41 25.40 7.05
N VAL A 41 -0.98 24.48 6.28
CA VAL A 41 -2.02 24.77 5.27
C VAL A 41 -3.45 24.63 5.80
N GLY A 42 -3.62 24.55 7.13
CA GLY A 42 -4.90 24.59 7.82
C GLY A 42 -5.61 23.25 7.97
N LEU A 43 -4.91 22.11 7.89
CA LEU A 43 -5.51 20.83 8.27
C LEU A 43 -5.59 20.73 9.80
N SER A 44 -6.77 20.34 10.30
CA SER A 44 -6.93 19.84 11.66
C SER A 44 -6.36 18.43 11.78
N GLU A 45 -6.18 17.95 13.01
CA GLU A 45 -5.74 16.57 13.26
C GLU A 45 -6.69 15.52 12.63
N ASP A 46 -8.01 15.73 12.69
CA ASP A 46 -9.01 14.89 11.98
C ASP A 46 -8.78 14.87 10.46
N GLY A 47 -8.33 16.01 9.92
CA GLY A 47 -7.99 16.20 8.52
C GLY A 47 -6.68 15.53 8.13
N VAL A 48 -5.69 15.50 9.03
CA VAL A 48 -4.45 14.76 8.86
C VAL A 48 -4.72 13.25 8.87
N GLU A 49 -5.48 12.74 9.85
CA GLU A 49 -5.91 11.33 9.87
C GLU A 49 -6.70 10.95 8.60
N GLN A 50 -7.56 11.85 8.09
CA GLN A 50 -8.25 11.64 6.82
C GLN A 50 -7.28 11.57 5.64
N ALA A 51 -6.28 12.46 5.59
CA ALA A 51 -5.30 12.46 4.51
C ALA A 51 -4.51 11.16 4.49
N ILE A 52 -4.07 10.66 5.66
CA ILE A 52 -3.43 9.36 5.83
C ILE A 52 -4.32 8.25 5.28
N CYS A 53 -5.58 8.21 5.73
CA CYS A 53 -6.53 7.17 5.32
C CYS A 53 -6.78 7.19 3.81
N VAL A 54 -7.10 8.35 3.22
CA VAL A 54 -7.42 8.48 1.79
C VAL A 54 -6.23 8.13 0.91
N ALA A 55 -5.04 8.67 1.20
CA ALA A 55 -3.85 8.39 0.40
C ALA A 55 -3.45 6.90 0.47
N ALA A 56 -3.52 6.29 1.65
CA ALA A 56 -3.31 4.85 1.81
C ALA A 56 -4.38 4.03 1.08
N PHE A 57 -5.65 4.41 1.13
CA PHE A 57 -6.73 3.64 0.50
C PHE A 57 -6.71 3.71 -1.03
N PHE A 58 -6.34 4.86 -1.62
CA PHE A 58 -6.10 4.93 -3.07
C PHE A 58 -4.95 4.01 -3.51
N ASN A 59 -4.00 3.72 -2.62
CA ASN A 59 -2.95 2.75 -2.86
C ASN A 59 -3.51 1.33 -3.11
N TYR A 60 -4.57 0.94 -2.40
CA TYR A 60 -5.28 -0.33 -2.60
C TYR A 60 -5.73 -0.48 -4.05
N TYR A 61 -6.53 0.48 -4.55
CA TYR A 61 -7.14 0.39 -5.87
C TYR A 61 -6.11 0.35 -6.99
N THR A 62 -5.07 1.16 -6.87
CA THR A 62 -3.98 1.20 -7.85
C THR A 62 -3.22 -0.13 -7.87
N ARG A 63 -2.91 -0.74 -6.71
CA ARG A 63 -2.31 -2.08 -6.64
C ARG A 63 -3.21 -3.17 -7.22
N VAL A 64 -4.52 -3.09 -7.02
CA VAL A 64 -5.47 -4.00 -7.66
C VAL A 64 -5.49 -3.81 -9.18
N ALA A 65 -5.51 -2.56 -9.66
CA ALA A 65 -5.48 -2.26 -11.08
C ALA A 65 -4.18 -2.77 -11.74
N ASP A 66 -3.03 -2.47 -11.13
CA ASP A 66 -1.71 -2.89 -11.60
C ASP A 66 -1.58 -4.42 -11.59
N GLY A 67 -2.05 -5.08 -10.53
CA GLY A 67 -1.99 -6.53 -10.40
C GLY A 67 -2.92 -7.28 -11.36
N THR A 68 -4.10 -6.71 -11.64
CA THR A 68 -5.06 -7.32 -12.59
C THR A 68 -4.76 -6.99 -14.04
N GLY A 69 -3.95 -5.96 -14.32
CA GLY A 69 -3.71 -5.47 -15.68
C GLY A 69 -4.96 -4.91 -16.34
N ILE A 70 -5.91 -4.38 -15.56
CA ILE A 70 -7.17 -3.86 -16.08
C ILE A 70 -6.92 -2.76 -17.12
N THR A 71 -7.53 -2.92 -18.29
CA THR A 71 -7.50 -1.93 -19.37
C THR A 71 -8.85 -1.26 -19.49
N PHE A 72 -8.88 0.07 -19.62
CA PHE A 72 -10.11 0.79 -19.88
C PHE A 72 -10.57 0.58 -21.32
N ASP A 73 -11.81 0.14 -21.49
CA ASP A 73 -12.49 -0.08 -22.77
C ASP A 73 -13.37 1.11 -23.19
N TYR A 74 -13.32 2.21 -22.44
CA TYR A 74 -14.05 3.45 -22.70
C TYR A 74 -13.12 4.63 -23.02
N GLU A 75 -13.67 5.63 -23.71
CA GLU A 75 -12.99 6.89 -23.98
C GLU A 75 -13.00 7.77 -22.72
N SER A 76 -11.82 8.13 -22.23
CA SER A 76 -11.67 9.02 -21.08
C SER A 76 -11.39 10.46 -21.55
N PRO A 77 -12.05 11.47 -20.98
CA PRO A 77 -11.68 12.87 -21.21
C PRO A 77 -10.33 13.23 -20.55
N LEU A 78 -9.80 12.35 -19.69
CA LEU A 78 -8.49 12.51 -19.08
C LEU A 78 -7.40 11.93 -20.00
N PRO A 79 -6.22 12.58 -20.09
CA PRO A 79 -5.09 12.05 -20.84
C PRO A 79 -4.72 10.65 -20.38
N ARG A 80 -4.35 9.77 -21.34
CA ARG A 80 -3.77 8.47 -21.00
C ARG A 80 -2.44 8.68 -20.29
N LEU A 81 -2.29 8.05 -19.13
CA LEU A 81 -1.03 8.03 -18.40
C LEU A 81 0.01 7.28 -19.22
N THR A 82 1.14 7.92 -19.48
CA THR A 82 2.32 7.22 -20.02
C THR A 82 3.10 6.69 -18.84
N ILE A 83 3.15 5.37 -18.71
CA ILE A 83 3.90 4.69 -17.66
C ILE A 83 5.33 4.48 -18.17
N ASP A 84 6.32 4.91 -17.40
CA ASP A 84 7.71 4.54 -17.64
C ASP A 84 7.99 3.17 -16.99
N PRO A 85 8.10 2.08 -17.77
CA PRO A 85 8.35 0.75 -17.20
C PRO A 85 9.77 0.60 -16.66
N THR A 86 10.68 1.51 -17.03
CA THR A 86 12.10 1.49 -16.61
C THR A 86 12.36 2.31 -15.36
N ARG A 87 11.34 3.01 -14.84
CA ARG A 87 11.43 3.75 -13.59
C ARG A 87 11.94 2.86 -12.46
N GLU A 88 12.97 3.33 -11.78
CA GLU A 88 13.49 2.70 -10.57
C GLU A 88 12.65 3.09 -9.33
N ALA A 89 12.43 2.12 -8.46
CA ALA A 89 11.81 2.37 -7.16
C ALA A 89 12.80 3.04 -6.21
N LEU A 90 12.30 3.88 -5.30
CA LEU A 90 13.13 4.50 -4.27
C LEU A 90 13.82 3.41 -3.42
N PRO A 91 15.09 3.64 -3.04
CA PRO A 91 15.82 2.72 -2.18
C PRO A 91 15.17 2.67 -0.80
N ARG A 92 15.08 1.47 -0.24
CA ARG A 92 14.64 1.28 1.14
C ARG A 92 15.84 1.45 2.06
N PRO A 93 15.67 2.08 3.22
CA PRO A 93 16.69 2.06 4.25
C PRO A 93 16.95 0.62 4.74
N PRO A 94 18.15 0.34 5.29
CA PRO A 94 18.43 -0.96 5.90
C PRO A 94 17.49 -1.20 7.09
N PRO A 95 17.19 -2.46 7.45
CA PRO A 95 16.29 -2.78 8.58
C PRO A 95 16.66 -2.12 9.92
N SER A 96 17.93 -1.78 10.15
CA SER A 96 18.40 -1.06 11.34
C SER A 96 17.81 0.35 11.47
N ASP A 97 17.37 0.94 10.37
CA ASP A 97 16.95 2.34 10.27
C ASP A 97 15.43 2.45 10.09
N TRP A 98 14.70 1.33 10.17
CA TRP A 98 13.24 1.33 10.09
C TRP A 98 12.64 1.93 11.35
N ASN A 99 11.53 2.68 11.20
CA ASN A 99 10.86 3.32 12.33
C ASN A 99 10.26 2.26 13.28
N PRO A 100 10.77 2.12 14.52
CA PRO A 100 10.25 1.13 15.47
C PRO A 100 8.89 1.54 16.07
N ALA A 101 8.48 2.80 15.92
CA ALA A 101 7.19 3.32 16.40
C ALA A 101 6.02 2.96 15.48
N VAL A 102 6.28 2.36 14.32
CA VAL A 102 5.25 1.69 13.49
C VAL A 102 4.74 0.54 14.33
N ASP A 103 3.60 0.78 15.01
CA ASP A 103 3.22 0.14 16.28
C ASP A 103 2.96 -1.37 16.20
N GLY A 104 3.08 -1.93 15.00
CA GLY A 104 2.85 -3.32 14.74
C GLY A 104 1.53 -3.75 15.31
N SER A 105 0.51 -2.88 15.36
CA SER A 105 -0.86 -3.29 15.66
C SER A 105 -1.35 -4.22 14.55
N ARG A 106 -2.39 -5.03 14.85
CA ARG A 106 -2.99 -5.90 13.84
C ARG A 106 -3.69 -5.09 12.75
N VAL A 107 -4.30 -3.97 13.14
CA VAL A 107 -4.98 -3.04 12.25
C VAL A 107 -4.66 -1.60 12.70
N PRO A 108 -4.56 -0.63 11.78
CA PRO A 108 -4.30 0.77 12.12
C PRO A 108 -5.36 1.35 13.06
N VAL A 109 -4.93 2.01 14.12
CA VAL A 109 -5.82 2.66 15.10
C VAL A 109 -5.90 4.15 14.81
N PHE A 110 -7.11 4.64 14.50
CA PHE A 110 -7.39 6.05 14.26
C PHE A 110 -8.12 6.66 15.47
N PRO A 111 -7.44 7.39 16.38
CA PRO A 111 -8.04 7.91 17.60
C PRO A 111 -9.27 8.80 17.35
N ARG A 112 -9.26 9.58 16.26
CA ARG A 112 -10.37 10.50 15.91
C ARG A 112 -11.43 9.84 15.02
N ARG A 113 -11.23 8.56 14.66
CA ARG A 113 -12.16 7.76 13.83
C ARG A 113 -12.41 6.39 14.43
N ALA A 114 -12.66 6.33 15.74
CA ALA A 114 -12.89 5.08 16.48
C ALA A 114 -13.97 4.17 15.85
N PHE A 115 -14.97 4.75 15.17
CA PHE A 115 -16.01 3.98 14.47
C PHE A 115 -15.45 3.10 13.33
N ALA A 116 -14.30 3.45 12.75
CA ALA A 116 -13.68 2.70 11.67
C ALA A 116 -12.98 1.42 12.15
N GLN A 117 -12.69 1.30 13.44
CA GLN A 117 -11.93 0.19 14.01
C GLN A 117 -12.56 -1.17 13.66
N GLY A 118 -13.85 -1.36 13.94
CA GLY A 118 -14.54 -2.61 13.63
C GLY A 118 -14.53 -2.95 12.14
N LEU A 119 -14.66 -1.95 11.27
CA LEU A 119 -14.64 -2.14 9.81
C LEU A 119 -13.25 -2.59 9.31
N LEU A 120 -12.18 -2.01 9.86
CA LEU A 120 -10.81 -2.41 9.54
C LEU A 120 -10.52 -3.84 10.04
N GLU A 121 -11.05 -4.21 11.21
CA GLU A 121 -10.93 -5.55 11.76
C GLU A 121 -11.64 -6.60 10.92
N GLU A 122 -12.88 -6.33 10.49
CA GLU A 122 -13.63 -7.20 9.59
C GLU A 122 -12.94 -7.35 8.23
N TRP A 123 -12.42 -6.26 7.67
CA TRP A 123 -11.69 -6.30 6.40
C TRP A 123 -10.38 -7.08 6.51
N HIS A 124 -9.62 -6.89 7.59
CA HIS A 124 -8.43 -7.70 7.87
C HIS A 124 -8.79 -9.18 8.05
N ALA A 125 -9.85 -9.49 8.82
CA ALA A 125 -10.32 -10.87 9.01
C ALA A 125 -10.69 -11.55 7.68
N TYR A 126 -11.39 -10.84 6.79
CA TYR A 126 -11.70 -11.32 5.44
C TYR A 126 -10.45 -11.76 4.67
N HIS A 127 -9.35 -11.02 4.82
CA HIS A 127 -8.10 -11.32 4.12
C HIS A 127 -7.28 -12.45 4.75
N PHE A 128 -7.29 -12.61 6.07
CA PHE A 128 -6.37 -13.53 6.77
C PHE A 128 -7.00 -14.79 7.36
N GLU A 129 -8.31 -14.81 7.61
CA GLU A 129 -8.97 -15.95 8.28
C GLU A 129 -9.50 -17.01 7.29
N ARG A 130 -9.46 -16.70 5.99
CA ARG A 130 -9.85 -17.63 4.93
C ARG A 130 -8.73 -18.61 4.63
N ASP A 131 -9.10 -19.87 4.35
CA ASP A 131 -8.17 -20.94 3.95
C ASP A 131 -8.53 -21.54 2.57
N VAL A 132 -9.26 -20.76 1.77
CA VAL A 132 -9.67 -21.10 0.41
C VAL A 132 -8.88 -20.23 -0.57
N LEU A 133 -8.54 -20.78 -1.74
CA LEU A 133 -7.70 -20.19 -2.80
C LEU A 133 -6.21 -20.04 -2.42
N LEU A 134 -5.96 -19.52 -1.22
CA LEU A 134 -4.66 -19.41 -0.58
C LEU A 134 -4.80 -19.88 0.87
N SER A 135 -3.82 -20.65 1.31
CA SER A 135 -3.69 -21.06 2.70
C SER A 135 -3.43 -19.86 3.62
N ARG A 136 -3.72 -20.01 4.92
CA ARG A 136 -3.36 -19.00 5.92
C ARG A 136 -1.86 -18.68 5.94
N HIS A 137 -1.00 -19.66 5.65
CA HIS A 137 0.45 -19.45 5.56
C HIS A 137 0.80 -18.58 4.36
N GLU A 138 0.32 -18.91 3.15
CA GLU A 138 0.56 -18.11 1.94
C GLU A 138 0.07 -16.67 2.11
N ARG A 139 -1.05 -16.46 2.82
CA ARG A 139 -1.56 -15.12 3.14
C ARG A 139 -0.59 -14.33 4.01
N ARG A 140 -0.11 -14.92 5.11
CA ARG A 140 0.88 -14.28 5.99
C ARG A 140 2.21 -14.03 5.26
N LEU A 141 2.61 -14.93 4.36
CA LEU A 141 3.81 -14.80 3.54
C LEU A 141 3.74 -13.59 2.60
N LEU A 142 2.63 -13.45 1.87
CA LEU A 142 2.39 -12.30 0.98
C LEU A 142 2.40 -10.98 1.75
N ALA A 143 1.72 -10.94 2.90
CA ALA A 143 1.70 -9.77 3.77
C ALA A 143 3.09 -9.43 4.29
N ARG A 144 3.86 -10.42 4.75
CA ARG A 144 5.24 -10.24 5.20
C ARG A 144 6.13 -9.66 4.09
N ALA A 145 6.03 -10.18 2.88
CA ALA A 145 6.83 -9.72 1.74
C ALA A 145 6.50 -8.25 1.38
N ALA A 146 5.21 -7.89 1.34
CA ALA A 146 4.80 -6.51 1.10
C ALA A 146 5.23 -5.57 2.24
N ALA A 147 5.07 -5.97 3.50
CA ALA A 147 5.48 -5.20 4.67
C ALA A 147 6.99 -4.90 4.68
N ALA A 148 7.82 -5.89 4.30
CA ALA A 148 9.27 -5.70 4.22
C ALA A 148 9.66 -4.64 3.18
N GLU A 149 8.98 -4.62 2.03
CA GLU A 149 9.20 -3.60 0.98
C GLU A 149 8.70 -2.20 1.37
N LEU A 150 7.91 -2.09 2.42
CA LEU A 150 7.37 -0.85 2.98
C LEU A 150 8.06 -0.45 4.29
N CYS A 151 9.09 -1.19 4.73
CA CYS A 151 9.80 -0.97 5.99
C CYS A 151 8.87 -0.96 7.22
N ASP A 152 7.79 -1.76 7.20
CA ASP A 152 6.91 -1.94 8.34
C ASP A 152 7.46 -3.06 9.24
N ALA A 153 8.30 -2.68 10.20
CA ALA A 153 8.93 -3.60 11.15
C ALA A 153 7.89 -4.40 11.96
N GLY A 154 6.81 -3.73 12.36
CA GLY A 154 5.75 -4.33 13.17
C GLY A 154 5.00 -5.45 12.44
N ALA A 155 4.66 -5.24 11.16
CA ALA A 155 4.03 -6.27 10.34
C ALA A 155 5.02 -7.39 9.96
N VAL A 156 6.30 -7.09 9.70
CA VAL A 156 7.31 -8.13 9.47
C VAL A 156 7.48 -9.03 10.69
N ALA A 157 7.54 -8.46 11.90
CA ALA A 157 7.65 -9.22 13.15
C ALA A 157 6.41 -10.10 13.40
N ARG A 158 5.21 -9.57 13.14
CA ARG A 158 3.94 -10.33 13.28
C ARG A 158 3.88 -11.61 12.44
N TYR A 159 4.52 -11.60 11.28
CA TYR A 159 4.52 -12.70 10.35
C TYR A 159 5.90 -13.36 10.25
N GLU A 160 6.72 -13.31 11.30
CA GLU A 160 8.11 -13.78 11.28
C GLU A 160 8.28 -15.24 10.83
N ASP A 161 7.30 -16.09 11.15
CA ASP A 161 7.22 -17.52 10.82
C ASP A 161 6.76 -17.80 9.37
N ALA A 162 6.19 -16.80 8.69
CA ALA A 162 5.67 -16.92 7.33
C ALA A 162 6.77 -16.76 6.28
N LEU A 163 7.72 -17.70 6.28
CA LEU A 163 8.80 -17.78 5.31
C LEU A 163 8.43 -18.71 4.16
N ALA A 164 8.98 -18.45 2.97
CA ALA A 164 8.74 -19.29 1.80
C ALA A 164 9.48 -20.63 1.94
N ARG A 165 8.73 -21.74 1.81
CA ARG A 165 9.22 -23.10 2.05
C ARG A 165 9.45 -23.87 0.76
N ASP A 166 8.74 -23.50 -0.31
CA ASP A 166 8.76 -24.21 -1.59
C ASP A 166 8.81 -23.22 -2.78
N PRO A 167 8.92 -23.71 -4.04
CA PRO A 167 8.95 -22.84 -5.21
C PRO A 167 7.70 -21.96 -5.40
N ARG A 168 6.50 -22.47 -5.06
CA ARG A 168 5.23 -21.75 -5.20
C ARG A 168 5.18 -20.57 -4.23
N GLU A 169 5.54 -20.79 -2.98
CA GLU A 169 5.64 -19.74 -1.96
C GLU A 169 6.70 -18.70 -2.30
N ARG A 170 7.84 -19.11 -2.87
CA ARG A 170 8.84 -18.15 -3.38
C ARG A 170 8.29 -17.29 -4.52
N ALA A 171 7.51 -17.86 -5.44
CA ALA A 171 6.87 -17.10 -6.51
C ALA A 171 5.84 -16.10 -5.98
N LEU A 172 5.02 -16.50 -4.99
CA LEU A 172 4.09 -15.59 -4.31
C LEU A 172 4.82 -14.43 -3.62
N ALA A 173 5.87 -14.71 -2.85
CA ALA A 173 6.66 -13.69 -2.18
C ALA A 173 7.32 -12.72 -3.19
N ALA A 174 7.90 -13.25 -4.28
CA ALA A 174 8.49 -12.44 -5.33
C ALA A 174 7.45 -11.55 -6.03
N TYR A 175 6.25 -12.07 -6.28
CA TYR A 175 5.14 -11.30 -6.83
C TYR A 175 4.68 -10.18 -5.89
N ALA A 176 4.51 -10.47 -4.58
CA ALA A 176 4.18 -9.46 -3.58
C ALA A 176 5.24 -8.36 -3.50
N THR A 177 6.52 -8.73 -3.54
CA THR A 177 7.64 -7.78 -3.61
C THR A 177 7.51 -6.90 -4.86
N LYS A 178 7.33 -7.49 -6.05
CA LYS A 178 7.22 -6.76 -7.31
C LYS A 178 6.02 -5.81 -7.32
N LEU A 179 4.84 -6.28 -6.94
CA LEU A 179 3.61 -5.49 -6.93
C LEU A 179 3.64 -4.36 -5.88
N THR A 180 4.47 -4.49 -4.84
CA THR A 180 4.69 -3.43 -3.84
C THR A 180 5.76 -2.44 -4.31
N ARG A 181 6.87 -2.93 -4.87
CA ARG A 181 8.07 -2.16 -5.21
C ARG A 181 7.99 -1.45 -6.55
N THR A 182 7.55 -2.15 -7.57
CA THR A 182 7.50 -1.72 -8.97
C THR A 182 6.16 -2.14 -9.58
N PRO A 183 5.02 -1.68 -9.03
CA PRO A 183 3.70 -2.06 -9.53
C PRO A 183 3.52 -1.71 -11.02
N TRP A 184 4.13 -0.61 -11.48
CA TRP A 184 4.14 -0.20 -12.90
C TRP A 184 4.79 -1.21 -13.85
N ALA A 185 5.56 -2.17 -13.34
CA ALA A 185 6.19 -3.24 -14.11
C ALA A 185 5.43 -4.58 -14.02
N ALA A 186 4.31 -4.64 -13.29
CA ALA A 186 3.45 -5.81 -13.25
C ALA A 186 2.83 -6.07 -14.63
N SER A 187 2.74 -7.34 -15.00
CA SER A 187 2.37 -7.76 -16.35
C SER A 187 1.72 -9.13 -16.38
N ALA A 188 1.16 -9.51 -17.53
CA ALA A 188 0.62 -10.85 -17.75
C ALA A 188 1.67 -11.96 -17.56
N ALA A 189 2.96 -11.67 -17.73
CA ALA A 189 4.04 -12.64 -17.48
C ALA A 189 4.14 -13.03 -15.99
N ASP A 190 3.79 -12.11 -15.08
CA ASP A 190 3.78 -12.38 -13.65
C ASP A 190 2.63 -13.30 -13.27
N ALA A 191 1.45 -13.10 -13.86
CA ALA A 191 0.31 -14.00 -13.69
C ALA A 191 0.62 -15.40 -14.25
N ALA A 192 1.22 -15.47 -15.45
CA ALA A 192 1.64 -16.73 -16.06
C ALA A 192 2.67 -17.49 -15.20
N ALA A 193 3.58 -16.79 -14.53
CA ALA A 193 4.52 -17.39 -13.59
C ALA A 193 3.79 -18.00 -12.37
N LEU A 194 2.75 -17.34 -11.85
CA LEU A 194 1.92 -17.90 -10.77
C LEU A 194 1.08 -19.09 -11.26
N HIS A 195 0.53 -19.03 -12.47
CA HIS A 195 -0.18 -20.18 -13.09
C HIS A 195 0.72 -21.40 -13.20
N ALA A 196 2.00 -21.23 -13.55
CA ALA A 196 2.97 -22.33 -13.61
C ALA A 196 3.21 -23.01 -12.24
N HIS A 197 2.84 -22.36 -11.14
CA HIS A 197 2.85 -22.90 -9.78
C HIS A 197 1.47 -23.36 -9.29
N GLY A 198 0.50 -23.52 -10.20
CA GLY A 198 -0.83 -24.07 -9.92
C GLY A 198 -1.75 -23.11 -9.18
N LEU A 199 -1.54 -21.79 -9.29
CA LEU A 199 -2.55 -20.82 -8.88
C LEU A 199 -3.51 -20.60 -10.03
N ASP A 200 -4.82 -20.61 -9.76
CA ASP A 200 -5.85 -20.20 -10.71
C ASP A 200 -6.13 -18.68 -10.58
N ASP A 201 -6.91 -18.12 -11.51
CA ASP A 201 -7.22 -16.68 -11.52
C ASP A 201 -7.84 -16.19 -10.20
N PRO A 202 -8.79 -16.91 -9.57
CA PRO A 202 -9.28 -16.54 -8.24
C PRO A 202 -8.19 -16.50 -7.17
N ALA A 203 -7.25 -17.46 -7.15
CA ALA A 203 -6.12 -17.43 -6.21
C ALA A 203 -5.14 -16.28 -6.50
N ILE A 204 -4.89 -15.97 -7.76
CA ILE A 204 -4.07 -14.80 -8.15
C ILE A 204 -4.76 -13.50 -7.69
N LEU A 205 -6.07 -13.36 -7.89
CA LEU A 205 -6.83 -12.21 -7.41
C LEU A 205 -6.83 -12.11 -5.87
N ALA A 206 -6.91 -13.24 -5.17
CA ALA A 206 -6.75 -13.28 -3.73
C ALA A 206 -5.37 -12.80 -3.28
N ALA A 207 -4.31 -13.14 -4.03
CA ALA A 207 -2.96 -12.66 -3.77
C ALA A 207 -2.85 -11.14 -4.01
N ILE A 208 -3.36 -10.64 -5.14
CA ILE A 208 -3.37 -9.21 -5.51
C ILE A 208 -4.05 -8.38 -4.41
N THR A 209 -5.27 -8.74 -4.04
CA THR A 209 -6.06 -7.98 -3.07
C THR A 209 -5.45 -8.03 -1.67
N LEU A 210 -4.79 -9.13 -1.29
CA LEU A 210 -4.07 -9.22 -0.03
C LEU A 210 -2.80 -8.35 0.00
N VAL A 211 -2.03 -8.33 -1.10
CA VAL A 211 -0.86 -7.44 -1.23
C VAL A 211 -1.31 -5.98 -1.18
N ALA A 212 -2.41 -5.63 -1.88
CA ALA A 212 -3.00 -4.30 -1.84
C ALA A 212 -3.48 -3.90 -0.43
N HIS A 213 -4.07 -4.85 0.31
CA HIS A 213 -4.49 -4.66 1.70
C HIS A 213 -3.29 -4.34 2.61
N GLN A 214 -2.24 -5.15 2.57
CA GLN A 214 -1.03 -4.90 3.36
C GLN A 214 -0.36 -3.57 2.98
N ASN A 215 -0.35 -3.24 1.68
CA ASN A 215 0.15 -1.95 1.19
C ASN A 215 -0.60 -0.76 1.80
N THR A 216 -1.92 -0.88 1.95
CA THR A 216 -2.76 0.11 2.60
C THR A 216 -2.44 0.22 4.10
N PHE A 217 -2.42 -0.91 4.80
CA PHE A 217 -2.26 -0.93 6.26
C PHE A 217 -0.88 -0.42 6.69
N SER A 218 0.19 -0.88 6.03
CA SER A 218 1.55 -0.43 6.36
C SER A 218 1.71 1.09 6.20
N ARG A 219 1.07 1.68 5.17
CA ARG A 219 1.07 3.14 4.96
C ARG A 219 0.29 3.90 6.01
N MET A 220 -0.84 3.34 6.45
CA MET A 220 -1.58 3.90 7.57
C MET A 220 -0.74 3.88 8.85
N HIS A 221 -0.06 2.77 9.15
CA HIS A 221 0.81 2.69 10.33
C HIS A 221 1.94 3.73 10.28
N HIS A 222 2.61 3.92 9.14
CA HIS A 222 3.64 4.96 9.01
C HIS A 222 3.10 6.37 9.29
N GLY A 223 1.97 6.73 8.67
CA GLY A 223 1.34 8.03 8.91
C GLY A 223 0.90 8.23 10.36
N LEU A 224 0.35 7.18 10.99
CA LEU A 224 -0.10 7.24 12.39
C LEU A 224 1.07 7.26 13.38
N ALA A 225 2.18 6.58 13.10
CA ALA A 225 3.39 6.64 13.91
C ALA A 225 3.99 8.06 13.91
N ALA A 226 4.00 8.74 12.77
CA ALA A 226 4.38 10.15 12.69
C ALA A 226 3.43 11.06 13.50
N LEU A 227 2.13 10.73 13.53
CA LEU A 227 1.14 11.50 14.30
C LEU A 227 1.36 11.34 15.82
N ALA A 228 1.66 10.13 16.28
CA ALA A 228 1.89 9.83 17.69
C ALA A 228 3.18 10.47 18.25
N THR A 229 4.16 10.74 17.39
CA THR A 229 5.45 11.36 17.77
C THR A 229 5.44 12.89 17.67
N SER A 230 4.39 13.48 17.10
CA SER A 230 4.20 14.93 16.95
C SER A 230 3.54 15.61 18.18
N GLY A 231 3.37 14.89 19.29
CA GLY A 231 2.66 15.33 20.50
C GLY A 231 3.57 15.74 21.64
#